data_AF-C3LU50-F1
#
_entry.id   AF-C3LU50-F1
#
_cell.length_a   1.000
_cell.length_b   1.000
_cell.length_c   1.000
_cell.angle_alpha   90.00
_cell.angle_beta   90.00
_cell.angle_gamma   90.00
#
_symmetry.space_group_name_H-M   'P 1'
#
loop_
_entity.id
_entity.type
_entity.pdbx_description
1 polymer ?
#
loop_
_entity_poly.entity_id
_entity_poly.type
_entity_poly.pdbx_seq_one_letter_code
_entity_poly.pdbx_strand_id
1 'polypeptide(L)'
;MLIDKNELEQLKVKLHSSEVIYQWDSVAYGERRSEIFRVFGAISAGIVPLWPFIFFADIQFNSKEFWGFICFSLAGMAAARYLFMPDHRYCYSLTQAGIYYTDQEVIPDAAYTFVRGFAWVGIAVCLLALAVVGPLAFVGAGGFALLAFGLTNFHPTVHKKEVYFADQLIVFDPIKEKMVDLNTDSTDEPWFDRRLFFSSLDEKTHFIELVKSIHNNVDYLPLQRVNDQYKHPIFNQELKEE
;
A
#
# COMPACT_ATOMS: atom_id res chain seq x y z
N MET A 1 0.97 19.35 20.61
CA MET A 1 2.12 20.21 20.22
C MET A 1 3.07 19.31 19.43
N LEU A 2 3.57 19.70 18.25
CA LEU A 2 4.46 18.83 17.44
C LEU A 2 5.74 18.54 18.23
N ILE A 3 6.09 17.26 18.42
CA ILE A 3 7.35 16.79 19.04
C ILE A 3 8.55 17.61 18.53
N ASP A 4 9.44 18.04 19.44
CA ASP A 4 10.64 18.78 19.07
C ASP A 4 11.61 17.90 18.26
N LYS A 5 12.34 18.50 17.32
CA LYS A 5 13.24 17.75 16.45
C LYS A 5 14.34 17.01 17.22
N ASN A 6 14.85 17.57 18.31
CA ASN A 6 15.85 16.87 19.14
C ASN A 6 15.26 15.67 19.87
N GLU A 7 14.03 15.79 20.34
CA GLU A 7 13.32 14.71 21.02
C GLU A 7 13.06 13.54 20.05
N LEU A 8 12.63 13.83 18.83
CA LEU A 8 12.48 12.82 17.78
C LEU A 8 13.79 12.10 17.44
N GLU A 9 14.91 12.83 17.30
CA GLU A 9 16.22 12.21 17.04
C GLU A 9 16.69 11.33 18.21
N GLN A 10 16.41 11.73 19.46
CA GLN A 10 16.69 10.89 20.63
C GLN A 10 15.85 9.61 20.62
N LEU A 11 14.55 9.71 20.30
CA LEU A 11 13.67 8.55 20.17
C LEU A 11 14.15 7.60 19.06
N LYS A 12 14.57 8.14 17.93
CA LYS A 12 15.12 7.36 16.82
C LYS A 12 16.40 6.63 17.20
N VAL A 13 17.35 7.31 17.84
CA VAL A 13 18.58 6.68 18.34
C VAL A 13 18.24 5.59 19.36
N LYS A 14 17.32 5.86 20.28
CA LYS A 14 16.85 4.88 21.27
C LYS A 14 16.23 3.65 20.60
N LEU A 15 15.40 3.84 19.58
CA LEU A 15 14.74 2.77 18.85
C LEU A 15 15.75 1.85 18.14
N HIS A 16 16.72 2.41 17.41
CA HIS A 16 17.73 1.62 16.68
C HIS A 16 18.86 1.06 17.56
N SER A 17 19.08 1.64 18.75
CA SER A 17 20.06 1.13 19.71
C SER A 17 19.50 0.02 20.61
N SER A 18 18.18 -0.10 20.71
CA SER A 18 17.50 -1.10 21.53
C SER A 18 17.59 -2.48 20.89
N GLU A 19 17.76 -3.52 21.71
CA GLU A 19 17.80 -4.91 21.23
C GLU A 19 16.46 -5.31 20.60
N VAL A 20 16.55 -6.04 19.47
CA VAL A 20 15.39 -6.58 18.79
C VAL A 20 14.90 -7.81 19.56
N ILE A 21 13.71 -7.69 20.14
CA ILE A 21 13.08 -8.72 20.96
C ILE A 21 12.39 -9.75 20.09
N TYR A 22 11.75 -9.28 19.01
CA TYR A 22 10.98 -10.13 18.13
C TYR A 22 10.94 -9.56 16.71
N GLN A 23 11.00 -10.44 15.72
CA GLN A 23 10.99 -10.08 14.32
C GLN A 23 10.02 -11.00 13.59
N TRP A 24 9.18 -10.41 12.74
CA TRP A 24 8.26 -11.16 11.88
C TRP A 24 8.13 -10.49 10.52
N ASP A 25 7.78 -11.28 9.52
CA ASP A 25 7.40 -10.77 8.22
C ASP A 25 5.95 -11.11 7.90
N SER A 26 5.29 -10.18 7.22
CA SER A 26 3.92 -10.32 6.79
C SER A 26 3.80 -9.81 5.36
N VAL A 27 3.17 -10.61 4.51
CA VAL A 27 2.69 -10.11 3.21
C VAL A 27 1.22 -9.78 3.42
N ALA A 28 0.92 -8.50 3.44
CA ALA A 28 -0.43 -8.02 3.61
C ALA A 28 -0.70 -6.95 2.55
N TYR A 29 -1.87 -7.05 1.94
CA TYR A 29 -2.51 -5.90 1.32
C TYR A 29 -3.57 -5.44 2.33
N GLY A 30 -3.65 -4.12 2.57
CA GLY A 30 -4.50 -3.56 3.62
C GLY A 30 -5.93 -4.12 3.63
N GLU A 31 -6.64 -4.03 4.76
CA GLU A 31 -8.03 -4.50 5.03
C GLU A 31 -8.75 -5.30 3.92
N ARG A 32 -9.34 -6.45 4.27
CA ARG A 32 -10.20 -7.32 3.41
C ARG A 32 -11.21 -6.60 2.48
N ARG A 33 -11.70 -5.41 2.85
CA ARG A 33 -12.56 -4.58 1.99
C ARG A 33 -11.83 -4.08 0.73
N SER A 34 -10.54 -3.79 0.83
CA SER A 34 -9.67 -3.39 -0.27
C SER A 34 -9.50 -4.50 -1.33
N GLU A 35 -9.56 -5.78 -0.94
CA GLU A 35 -9.39 -6.89 -1.88
C GLU A 35 -10.53 -6.96 -2.89
N ILE A 36 -11.76 -6.68 -2.47
CA ILE A 36 -12.93 -6.64 -3.36
C ILE A 36 -12.79 -5.47 -4.34
N PHE A 37 -12.41 -4.29 -3.86
CA PHE A 37 -12.13 -3.15 -4.72
C PHE A 37 -10.99 -3.43 -5.70
N ARG A 38 -9.99 -4.20 -5.28
CA ARG A 38 -8.85 -4.60 -6.12
C ARG A 38 -9.26 -5.54 -7.24
N VAL A 39 -10.04 -6.58 -6.93
CA VAL A 39 -10.56 -7.49 -7.95
C VAL A 39 -11.49 -6.74 -8.90
N PHE A 40 -12.37 -5.90 -8.36
CA PHE A 40 -13.27 -5.07 -9.18
C PHE A 40 -12.50 -4.12 -10.09
N GLY A 41 -11.48 -3.43 -9.56
CA GLY A 41 -10.61 -2.53 -10.33
C GLY A 41 -9.81 -3.26 -11.42
N ALA A 42 -9.31 -4.46 -11.14
CA ALA A 42 -8.62 -5.27 -12.14
C ALA A 42 -9.57 -5.74 -13.26
N ILE A 43 -10.77 -6.20 -12.88
CA ILE A 43 -11.80 -6.61 -13.84
C ILE A 43 -12.24 -5.42 -14.70
N SER A 44 -12.49 -4.26 -14.09
CA SER A 44 -12.91 -3.06 -14.83
C SER A 44 -11.82 -2.60 -15.81
N ALA A 45 -10.56 -2.60 -15.40
CA ALA A 45 -9.42 -2.30 -16.28
C ALA A 45 -9.30 -3.28 -17.45
N GLY A 46 -9.68 -4.56 -17.26
CA GLY A 46 -9.76 -5.54 -18.33
C GLY A 46 -10.96 -5.33 -19.28
N ILE A 47 -12.11 -4.89 -18.77
CA ILE A 47 -13.34 -4.74 -19.57
C ILE A 47 -13.32 -3.46 -20.44
N VAL A 48 -12.76 -2.36 -19.93
CA VAL A 48 -12.75 -1.06 -20.64
C VAL A 48 -12.21 -1.17 -22.07
N PRO A 49 -11.08 -1.86 -22.33
CA PRO A 49 -10.58 -2.01 -23.70
C PRO A 49 -11.43 -2.89 -24.61
N LEU A 50 -12.39 -3.64 -24.07
CA LEU A 50 -13.33 -4.46 -24.84
C LEU A 50 -14.62 -3.70 -25.18
N TRP A 51 -14.86 -2.53 -24.57
CA TRP A 51 -16.04 -1.71 -24.87
C TRP A 51 -16.20 -1.35 -26.36
N PRO A 52 -15.12 -1.10 -27.13
CA PRO A 52 -15.24 -0.87 -28.56
C PRO A 52 -15.95 -1.99 -29.33
N PHE A 53 -15.92 -3.25 -28.87
CA PHE A 53 -16.68 -4.35 -29.51
C PHE A 53 -18.20 -4.19 -29.38
N ILE A 54 -18.67 -3.52 -28.33
CA ILE A 54 -20.10 -3.32 -28.07
C ILE A 54 -20.62 -2.11 -28.87
N PHE A 55 -19.80 -1.06 -29.02
CA PHE A 55 -20.20 0.19 -29.67
C PHE A 55 -19.79 0.31 -31.15
N PHE A 56 -18.67 -0.30 -31.56
CA PHE A 56 -18.13 -0.29 -32.93
C PHE A 56 -18.19 -1.70 -33.53
N ALA A 57 -19.40 -2.25 -33.60
CA ALA A 57 -19.74 -3.66 -33.83
C ALA A 57 -19.29 -4.31 -35.17
N ASP A 58 -18.33 -3.74 -35.90
CA ASP A 58 -17.81 -4.26 -37.17
C ASP A 58 -16.52 -5.09 -37.02
N ILE A 59 -16.02 -5.31 -35.81
CA ILE A 59 -14.83 -6.14 -35.59
C ILE A 59 -15.21 -7.63 -35.67
N GLN A 60 -14.74 -8.31 -36.71
CA GLN A 60 -14.97 -9.74 -36.88
C GLN A 60 -14.35 -10.56 -35.73
N PHE A 61 -15.12 -11.55 -35.26
CA PHE A 61 -14.62 -12.56 -34.33
C PHE A 61 -13.44 -13.28 -34.96
N ASN A 62 -12.35 -13.48 -34.19
CA ASN A 62 -11.10 -14.11 -34.64
C ASN A 62 -10.22 -13.30 -35.63
N SER A 63 -10.48 -11.99 -35.78
CA SER A 63 -9.58 -11.08 -36.50
C SER A 63 -8.29 -10.77 -35.70
N LYS A 64 -7.29 -10.15 -36.35
CA LYS A 64 -6.05 -9.73 -35.65
C LYS A 64 -6.34 -8.64 -34.62
N GLU A 65 -7.26 -7.75 -34.97
CA GLU A 65 -7.78 -6.67 -34.15
C GLU A 65 -8.45 -7.26 -32.90
N PHE A 66 -9.28 -8.30 -33.07
CA PHE A 66 -9.91 -9.02 -31.97
C PHE A 66 -8.88 -9.54 -30.96
N TRP A 67 -7.87 -10.28 -31.43
CA TRP A 67 -6.81 -10.79 -30.56
C TRP A 67 -5.95 -9.69 -29.93
N GLY A 68 -5.74 -8.57 -30.65
CA GLY A 68 -5.04 -7.39 -30.12
C GLY A 68 -5.74 -6.77 -28.91
N PHE A 69 -7.06 -6.57 -28.99
CA PHE A 69 -7.83 -6.04 -27.85
C PHE A 69 -7.92 -7.04 -26.69
N ILE A 70 -7.99 -8.35 -26.96
CA ILE A 70 -7.93 -9.39 -25.91
C ILE A 70 -6.59 -9.33 -25.18
N CYS A 71 -5.47 -9.26 -25.91
CA CYS A 71 -4.15 -9.10 -25.31
C CYS A 71 -4.03 -7.82 -24.49
N PHE A 72 -4.54 -6.69 -24.99
CA PHE A 72 -4.50 -5.42 -24.30
C PHE A 72 -5.41 -5.39 -23.05
N SER A 73 -6.57 -6.04 -23.11
CA SER A 73 -7.46 -6.28 -21.96
C SER A 73 -6.76 -7.10 -20.87
N LEU A 74 -6.11 -8.20 -21.23
CA LEU A 74 -5.39 -9.04 -20.28
C LEU A 74 -4.20 -8.29 -19.67
N ALA A 75 -3.47 -7.51 -20.49
CA ALA A 75 -2.39 -6.65 -20.02
C ALA A 75 -2.89 -5.57 -19.06
N GLY A 76 -4.02 -4.92 -19.36
CA GLY A 76 -4.67 -3.94 -18.49
C GLY A 76 -5.10 -4.53 -17.15
N MET A 77 -5.70 -5.72 -17.17
CA MET A 77 -6.07 -6.46 -15.96
C MET A 77 -4.85 -6.82 -15.11
N ALA A 78 -3.78 -7.33 -15.73
CA ALA A 78 -2.53 -7.66 -15.06
C ALA A 78 -1.87 -6.41 -14.46
N ALA A 79 -1.83 -5.30 -15.20
CA ALA A 79 -1.29 -4.04 -14.72
C ALA A 79 -2.09 -3.50 -13.53
N ALA A 80 -3.43 -3.50 -13.60
CA ALA A 80 -4.27 -3.11 -12.49
C ALA A 80 -4.06 -3.96 -11.23
N ARG A 81 -3.91 -5.28 -11.39
CA ARG A 81 -3.72 -6.20 -10.25
C ARG A 81 -2.34 -6.12 -9.62
N TYR A 82 -1.28 -6.00 -10.42
CA TYR A 82 0.10 -6.17 -9.95
C TYR A 82 0.91 -4.88 -9.90
N LEU A 83 0.60 -3.86 -10.71
CA LEU A 83 1.36 -2.60 -10.74
C LEU A 83 0.67 -1.49 -9.96
N PHE A 84 -0.64 -1.33 -10.12
CA PHE A 84 -1.38 -0.25 -9.45
C PHE A 84 -1.84 -0.61 -8.04
N MET A 85 -1.95 -1.90 -7.74
CA MET A 85 -2.41 -2.40 -6.44
C MET A 85 -1.51 -3.56 -5.96
N PRO A 86 -0.18 -3.33 -5.86
CA PRO A 86 0.76 -4.37 -5.45
C PRO A 86 0.50 -4.81 -4.02
N ASP A 87 0.76 -6.09 -3.74
CA ASP A 87 0.79 -6.59 -2.37
C ASP A 87 2.00 -5.96 -1.65
N HIS A 88 1.91 -5.67 -0.36
CA HIS A 88 3.03 -5.11 0.41
C HIS A 88 3.63 -6.18 1.31
N ARG A 89 4.97 -6.26 1.31
CA ARG A 89 5.73 -7.07 2.25
C ARG A 89 6.26 -6.16 3.34
N TYR A 90 5.87 -6.48 4.55
CA TYR A 90 6.32 -5.84 5.77
C TYR A 90 7.32 -6.73 6.49
N CYS A 91 8.47 -6.17 6.84
CA CYS A 91 9.43 -6.82 7.73
C CYS A 91 9.50 -6.00 9.01
N TYR A 92 8.89 -6.49 10.08
CA TYR A 92 8.75 -5.79 11.35
C TYR A 92 9.82 -6.23 12.33
N SER A 93 10.32 -5.29 13.13
CA SER A 93 11.25 -5.54 14.23
C SER A 93 10.74 -4.81 15.47
N LEU A 94 10.40 -5.58 16.50
CA LEU A 94 9.96 -5.10 17.81
C LEU A 94 11.18 -4.93 18.72
N THR A 95 11.23 -3.80 19.39
CA THR A 95 12.24 -3.44 20.41
C THR A 95 11.53 -2.99 21.68
N GLN A 96 12.29 -2.74 22.76
CA GLN A 96 11.73 -2.18 23.99
C GLN A 96 11.17 -0.76 23.82
N ALA A 97 11.71 0.01 22.88
CA ALA A 97 11.32 1.42 22.66
C ALA A 97 10.19 1.60 21.63
N GLY A 98 9.87 0.56 20.87
CA GLY A 98 8.89 0.64 19.78
C GLY A 98 9.18 -0.37 18.67
N ILE A 99 8.66 -0.07 17.47
CA ILE A 99 8.71 -0.95 16.30
C ILE A 99 9.28 -0.16 15.12
N TYR A 100 10.25 -0.73 14.42
CA TYR A 100 10.62 -0.25 13.09
C TYR A 100 10.36 -1.34 12.06
N TYR A 101 10.02 -0.94 10.84
CA TYR A 101 9.72 -1.88 9.78
C TYR A 101 10.02 -1.34 8.39
N THR A 102 10.22 -2.26 7.46
CA THR A 102 10.31 -1.93 6.04
C THR A 102 9.04 -2.34 5.33
N ASP A 103 8.51 -1.44 4.51
CA ASP A 103 7.37 -1.64 3.63
C ASP A 103 7.89 -1.69 2.19
N GLN A 104 7.70 -2.84 1.54
CA GLN A 104 8.20 -3.13 0.20
C GLN A 104 7.06 -3.59 -0.69
N GLU A 105 6.92 -2.99 -1.87
CA GLU A 105 5.96 -3.45 -2.86
C GLU A 105 6.41 -4.80 -3.45
N VAL A 106 5.51 -5.78 -3.44
CA VAL A 106 5.72 -7.11 -4.02
C VAL A 106 5.22 -7.08 -5.46
N ILE A 107 6.04 -6.48 -6.32
CA ILE A 107 5.81 -6.48 -7.77
C ILE A 107 6.75 -7.51 -8.41
N PRO A 108 6.26 -8.38 -9.31
CA PRO A 108 7.13 -9.29 -10.04
C PRO A 108 8.21 -8.57 -10.84
N ASP A 109 9.46 -9.03 -10.80
CA ASP A 109 10.59 -8.48 -11.57
C ASP A 109 10.31 -8.36 -13.08
N ALA A 110 9.55 -9.32 -13.60
CA ALA A 110 9.08 -9.32 -14.98
C ALA A 110 8.22 -8.09 -15.31
N ALA A 111 7.41 -7.60 -14.36
CA ALA A 111 6.56 -6.44 -14.57
C ALA A 111 7.40 -5.15 -14.69
N TYR A 112 8.43 -4.97 -13.85
CA TYR A 112 9.36 -3.83 -13.99
C TYR A 112 10.07 -3.82 -15.34
N THR A 113 10.47 -5.00 -15.84
CA THR A 113 11.11 -5.12 -17.15
C THR A 113 10.14 -4.84 -18.29
N PHE A 114 8.91 -5.34 -18.19
CA PHE A 114 7.88 -5.13 -19.19
C PHE A 114 7.44 -3.66 -19.27
N VAL A 115 7.20 -3.01 -18.13
CA VAL A 115 6.83 -1.59 -18.07
C VAL A 115 7.92 -0.70 -18.68
N ARG A 116 9.18 -0.93 -18.31
CA ARG A 116 10.30 -0.17 -18.89
C ARG A 116 10.46 -0.42 -20.38
N GLY A 117 10.33 -1.68 -20.83
CA GLY A 117 10.35 -2.02 -22.25
C GLY A 117 9.22 -1.34 -23.03
N PHE A 118 8.00 -1.38 -22.51
CA PHE A 118 6.84 -0.73 -23.10
C PHE A 118 6.99 0.80 -23.16
N ALA A 119 7.54 1.41 -22.11
CA ALA A 119 7.85 2.83 -22.07
C ALA A 119 8.81 3.25 -23.20
N TRP A 120 9.89 2.49 -23.42
CA TRP A 120 10.83 2.74 -24.51
C TRP A 120 10.18 2.62 -25.89
N VAL A 121 9.32 1.62 -26.09
CA VAL A 121 8.53 1.48 -27.34
C VAL A 121 7.61 2.69 -27.51
N GLY A 122 6.92 3.13 -26.46
CA GLY A 122 6.06 4.32 -26.48
C GLY A 122 6.82 5.58 -26.87
N ILE A 123 8.00 5.81 -26.29
CA ILE A 123 8.88 6.94 -26.65
C ILE A 123 9.28 6.86 -28.13
N ALA A 124 9.70 5.69 -28.61
CA ALA A 124 10.09 5.50 -30.01
C ALA A 124 8.92 5.80 -30.99
N VAL A 125 7.71 5.34 -30.66
CA VAL A 125 6.51 5.64 -31.45
C VAL A 125 6.16 7.13 -31.43
N CYS A 126 6.27 7.80 -30.28
CA CYS A 126 6.05 9.24 -30.19
C CYS A 126 7.06 10.05 -31.02
N LEU A 127 8.35 9.66 -31.01
CA LEU A 127 9.39 10.29 -31.85
C LEU A 127 9.14 10.07 -33.34
N LEU A 128 8.67 8.87 -33.72
CA LEU A 128 8.32 8.58 -35.11
C LEU A 128 7.09 9.39 -35.56
N ALA A 129 6.07 9.49 -34.71
CA ALA A 129 4.89 10.32 -34.99
C ALA A 129 5.28 11.80 -35.15
N LEU A 130 6.19 12.31 -34.33
CA LEU A 130 6.75 13.66 -34.48
C LEU A 130 7.44 13.84 -35.84
N ALA A 131 8.24 12.86 -36.27
CA ALA A 131 8.96 12.92 -37.54
C ALA A 131 8.02 12.90 -38.76
N VAL A 132 6.91 12.14 -38.68
CA VAL A 132 5.98 11.94 -39.81
C VAL A 132 4.89 13.02 -39.86
N VAL A 133 4.27 13.33 -38.73
CA VAL A 133 3.09 14.22 -38.64
C VAL A 133 3.49 15.66 -38.28
N GLY A 134 4.70 15.85 -37.76
CA GLY A 134 5.21 17.15 -37.33
C GLY A 134 4.77 17.52 -35.90
N PRO A 135 5.13 18.74 -35.44
CA PRO A 135 4.95 19.16 -34.04
C PRO A 135 3.50 19.17 -33.54
N LEU A 136 2.52 19.25 -34.44
CA LEU A 136 1.09 19.17 -34.11
C LEU A 136 0.70 17.83 -33.46
N ALA A 137 1.47 16.76 -33.66
CA ALA A 137 1.26 15.47 -33.00
C ALA A 137 1.34 15.56 -31.46
N PHE A 138 2.04 16.56 -30.90
CA PHE A 138 2.12 16.75 -29.45
C PHE A 138 0.85 17.29 -28.82
N VAL A 139 -0.09 17.85 -29.62
CA VAL A 139 -1.41 18.27 -29.14
C VAL A 139 -2.23 17.01 -28.83
N GLY A 140 -2.13 16.53 -27.60
CA GLY A 140 -2.73 15.27 -27.13
C GLY A 140 -1.71 14.19 -26.81
N ALA A 141 -0.76 13.88 -27.70
CA ALA A 141 0.21 12.79 -27.49
C ALA A 141 1.36 13.13 -26.53
N GLY A 142 1.60 14.42 -26.24
CA GLY A 142 2.67 14.83 -25.32
C GLY A 142 2.50 14.30 -23.90
N GLY A 143 1.26 14.13 -23.43
CA GLY A 143 0.98 13.51 -22.12
C GLY A 143 1.40 12.04 -22.07
N PHE A 144 1.22 11.30 -23.16
CA PHE A 144 1.64 9.90 -23.26
C PHE A 144 3.17 9.76 -23.26
N ALA A 145 3.87 10.67 -23.95
CA ALA A 145 5.33 10.70 -23.94
C ALA A 145 5.89 10.96 -22.53
N LEU A 146 5.34 11.94 -21.78
CA LEU A 146 5.76 12.23 -20.41
C LEU A 146 5.49 11.06 -19.46
N LEU A 147 4.33 10.40 -19.59
CA LEU A 147 4.01 9.18 -18.85
C LEU A 147 5.01 8.06 -19.16
N ALA A 148 5.33 7.83 -20.43
CA ALA A 148 6.32 6.84 -20.84
C ALA A 148 7.70 7.14 -20.24
N PHE A 149 8.16 8.40 -20.27
CA PHE A 149 9.41 8.79 -19.62
C PHE A 149 9.41 8.58 -18.10
N GLY A 150 8.28 8.79 -17.41
CA GLY A 150 8.16 8.46 -15.98
C GLY A 150 8.33 6.96 -15.71
N LEU A 151 7.80 6.12 -16.61
CA LEU A 151 7.82 4.66 -16.48
C LEU A 151 9.16 4.01 -16.83
N THR A 152 10.08 4.69 -17.54
CA THR A 152 11.42 4.12 -17.85
C THR A 152 12.28 3.91 -16.61
N ASN A 153 12.03 4.66 -15.54
CA ASN A 153 12.73 4.56 -14.27
C ASN A 153 11.92 3.80 -13.20
N PHE A 154 10.92 3.02 -13.60
CA PHE A 154 10.12 2.24 -12.65
C PHE A 154 10.98 1.18 -11.95
N HIS A 155 11.09 1.27 -10.63
CA HIS A 155 11.92 0.40 -9.78
C HIS A 155 11.22 0.12 -8.44
N PRO A 156 11.56 -0.98 -7.75
CA PRO A 156 11.03 -1.24 -6.42
C PRO A 156 11.43 -0.14 -5.45
N THR A 157 10.52 0.23 -4.57
CA THR A 157 10.73 1.19 -3.48
C THR A 157 10.65 0.47 -2.14
N VAL A 158 11.55 0.85 -1.22
CA VAL A 158 11.55 0.35 0.16
C VAL A 158 11.37 1.53 1.09
N HIS A 159 10.25 1.55 1.79
CA HIS A 159 9.96 2.59 2.77
C HIS A 159 10.31 2.09 4.16
N LYS A 160 11.17 2.83 4.87
CA LYS A 160 11.46 2.58 6.29
C LYS A 160 10.49 3.39 7.13
N LYS A 161 9.83 2.73 8.08
CA LYS A 161 8.86 3.33 8.99
C LYS A 161 9.23 3.00 10.43
N GLU A 162 8.98 3.95 11.31
CA GLU A 162 9.33 3.90 12.74
C GLU A 162 8.07 4.25 13.54
N VAL A 163 7.84 3.50 14.62
CA VAL A 163 6.73 3.64 15.56
C VAL A 163 7.32 3.62 16.95
N TYR A 164 7.08 4.67 17.72
CA TYR A 164 7.59 4.80 19.08
C TYR A 164 6.48 4.43 20.06
N PHE A 165 6.79 3.70 21.13
CA PHE A 165 5.77 3.44 22.14
C PHE A 165 5.56 4.69 22.99
N ALA A 166 4.34 5.19 22.97
CA ALA A 166 3.87 6.21 23.89
C ALA A 166 3.81 5.68 25.32
N ASP A 167 3.74 6.57 26.31
CA ASP A 167 3.61 6.20 27.73
C ASP A 167 2.31 5.45 28.04
N GLN A 168 1.27 5.68 27.25
CA GLN A 168 0.03 4.90 27.28
C GLN A 168 -0.25 4.34 25.89
N LEU A 169 -0.21 3.02 25.78
CA LEU A 169 -0.41 2.32 24.52
C LEU A 169 -1.77 1.62 24.51
N ILE A 170 -2.57 1.89 23.50
CA ILE A 170 -3.84 1.21 23.26
C ILE A 170 -3.64 0.20 22.14
N VAL A 171 -4.01 -1.05 22.40
CA VAL A 171 -3.90 -2.17 21.47
C VAL A 171 -5.31 -2.63 21.11
N PHE A 172 -5.77 -2.24 19.93
CA PHE A 172 -7.02 -2.74 19.36
C PHE A 172 -6.76 -4.06 18.65
N ASP A 173 -7.39 -5.14 19.13
CA ASP A 173 -7.25 -6.49 18.56
C ASP A 173 -8.57 -6.97 17.92
N PRO A 174 -8.75 -6.80 16.60
CA PRO A 174 -9.81 -7.50 15.89
C PRO A 174 -9.55 -9.02 15.91
N ILE A 175 -10.30 -9.73 16.75
CA ILE A 175 -10.03 -11.15 17.11
C ILE A 175 -9.94 -12.05 15.88
N LYS A 176 -10.73 -11.76 14.84
CA LYS A 176 -10.83 -12.56 13.61
C LYS A 176 -9.82 -12.20 12.53
N GLU A 177 -9.10 -11.09 12.68
CA GLU A 177 -8.16 -10.58 11.69
C GLU A 177 -6.72 -10.82 12.14
N LYS A 178 -5.80 -10.94 11.19
CA LYS A 178 -4.36 -11.08 11.44
C LYS A 178 -3.67 -9.72 11.54
N MET A 179 -4.29 -8.78 12.24
CA MET A 179 -3.78 -7.42 12.37
C MET A 179 -4.12 -6.85 13.74
N VAL A 180 -3.40 -5.81 14.12
CA VAL A 180 -3.60 -5.02 15.34
C VAL A 180 -3.47 -3.55 14.97
N ASP A 181 -4.32 -2.71 15.54
CA ASP A 181 -4.20 -1.25 15.44
C ASP A 181 -3.64 -0.71 16.77
N LEU A 182 -2.48 -0.06 16.70
CA LEU A 182 -1.83 0.62 17.83
C LEU A 182 -2.25 2.07 17.86
N ASN A 183 -2.66 2.54 19.03
CA ASN A 183 -3.09 3.90 19.26
C ASN A 183 -2.63 4.42 20.64
N THR A 184 -2.88 5.68 20.94
CA THR A 184 -2.62 6.30 22.24
C THR A 184 -3.72 7.30 22.54
N ASP A 185 -4.03 7.51 23.83
CA ASP A 185 -4.88 8.61 24.28
C ASP A 185 -4.07 9.87 24.64
N SER A 186 -2.75 9.85 24.42
CA SER A 186 -1.89 11.01 24.60
C SER A 186 -2.28 12.15 23.65
N THR A 187 -2.57 13.31 24.22
CA THR A 187 -2.86 14.56 23.48
C THR A 187 -1.61 15.18 22.85
N ASP A 188 -0.43 14.67 23.19
CA ASP A 188 0.85 15.13 22.64
C ASP A 188 1.11 14.55 21.24
N GLU A 189 0.49 13.41 20.90
CA GLU A 189 0.63 12.73 19.60
C GLU A 189 -0.74 12.49 18.92
N PRO A 190 -1.42 13.55 18.44
CA PRO A 190 -2.81 13.47 17.93
C PRO A 190 -3.00 12.60 16.67
N TRP A 191 -1.94 11.98 16.14
CA TRP A 191 -1.96 11.13 14.93
C TRP A 191 -1.18 9.82 15.10
N PHE A 192 -0.98 9.37 16.34
CA PHE A 192 -0.39 8.06 16.59
C PHE A 192 -1.42 6.95 16.31
N ASP A 193 -1.56 6.59 15.03
CA ASP A 193 -2.32 5.42 14.57
C ASP A 193 -1.45 4.56 13.65
N ARG A 194 -1.24 3.31 14.06
CA ARG A 194 -0.38 2.36 13.35
C ARG A 194 -0.98 0.96 13.33
N ARG A 195 -1.35 0.54 12.12
CA ARG A 195 -1.77 -0.82 11.81
C ARG A 195 -0.58 -1.73 11.55
N LEU A 196 -0.55 -2.87 12.24
CA LEU A 196 0.44 -3.93 12.09
C LEU A 196 -0.22 -5.20 11.55
N PHE A 197 0.45 -5.89 10.64
CA PHE A 197 -0.03 -7.13 10.03
C PHE A 197 0.82 -8.32 10.45
N PHE A 198 0.20 -9.49 10.53
CA PHE A 198 0.81 -10.75 10.97
C PHE A 198 0.52 -11.87 9.97
N SER A 199 1.42 -12.84 9.89
CA SER A 199 1.29 -14.02 9.02
C SER A 199 0.25 -15.02 9.56
N SER A 200 0.09 -15.09 10.89
CA SER A 200 -0.87 -15.96 11.56
C SER A 200 -1.53 -15.29 12.78
N LEU A 201 -2.62 -15.89 13.28
CA LEU A 201 -3.26 -15.43 14.53
C LEU A 201 -2.40 -15.76 15.75
N ASP A 202 -1.64 -16.86 15.71
CA ASP A 202 -0.72 -17.24 16.78
C ASP A 202 0.43 -16.24 16.90
N GLU A 203 0.98 -15.80 15.77
CA GLU A 203 2.02 -14.77 15.71
C GLU A 203 1.54 -13.43 16.27
N LYS A 204 0.32 -13.03 15.90
CA LYS A 204 -0.36 -11.86 16.49
C LYS A 204 -0.49 -11.99 18.01
N THR A 205 -0.94 -13.14 18.49
CA THR A 205 -1.14 -13.39 19.92
C THR A 205 0.18 -13.31 20.68
N HIS A 206 1.24 -13.93 20.14
CA HIS A 206 2.58 -13.85 20.70
C HIS A 206 3.11 -12.41 20.76
N PHE A 207 2.90 -11.64 19.69
CA PHE A 207 3.24 -10.22 19.67
C PHE A 207 2.52 -9.44 20.78
N ILE A 208 1.21 -9.64 20.96
CA ILE A 208 0.41 -8.94 21.99
C ILE A 208 0.94 -9.29 23.40
N GLU A 209 1.26 -10.55 23.66
CA GLU A 209 1.86 -10.99 24.93
C GLU A 209 3.21 -10.34 25.19
N LEU A 210 4.07 -10.27 24.17
CA LEU A 210 5.36 -9.58 24.26
C LEU A 210 5.18 -8.10 24.57
N VAL A 211 4.30 -7.39 23.85
CA VAL A 211 4.01 -5.97 24.09
C VAL A 211 3.54 -5.73 25.53
N LYS A 212 2.64 -6.58 26.05
CA LYS A 212 2.18 -6.51 27.45
C LYS A 212 3.28 -6.76 28.48
N SER A 213 4.30 -7.54 28.13
CA SER A 213 5.43 -7.84 29.02
C SER A 213 6.49 -6.75 29.05
N ILE A 214 6.69 -6.04 27.93
CA ILE A 214 7.75 -5.03 27.78
C ILE A 214 7.26 -3.62 28.10
N HIS A 215 5.94 -3.38 28.00
CA HIS A 215 5.34 -2.08 28.24
C HIS A 215 4.30 -2.17 29.37
N ASN A 216 4.49 -1.36 30.42
CA ASN A 216 3.72 -1.46 31.65
C ASN A 216 2.29 -0.89 31.54
N ASN A 217 2.04 0.01 30.58
CA ASN A 217 0.77 0.73 30.47
C ASN A 217 0.09 0.45 29.11
N VAL A 218 -0.38 -0.79 28.96
CA VAL A 218 -1.07 -1.26 27.75
C VAL A 218 -2.55 -1.44 28.05
N ASP A 219 -3.40 -0.66 27.39
CA ASP A 219 -4.83 -0.90 27.33
C ASP A 219 -5.14 -1.87 26.18
N TYR A 220 -5.63 -3.05 26.50
CA TYR A 220 -5.89 -4.11 25.51
C TYR A 220 -7.38 -4.26 25.26
N LEU A 221 -7.78 -4.01 24.01
CA LEU A 221 -9.18 -3.95 23.60
C LEU A 221 -9.48 -4.96 22.49
N PRO A 222 -10.04 -6.13 22.82
CA PRO A 222 -10.45 -7.10 21.82
C PRO A 222 -11.74 -6.64 21.11
N LEU A 223 -11.74 -6.69 19.78
CA LEU A 223 -12.81 -6.21 18.91
C LEU A 223 -13.41 -7.36 18.09
N GLN A 224 -14.73 -7.30 17.88
CA GLN A 224 -15.43 -8.26 17.01
C GLN A 224 -15.29 -7.89 15.53
N ARG A 225 -15.24 -6.60 15.22
CA ARG A 225 -15.00 -6.04 13.89
C ARG A 225 -13.97 -4.93 14.00
N VAL A 226 -13.16 -4.74 12.95
CA VAL A 226 -12.17 -3.64 12.86
C VAL A 226 -12.81 -2.29 13.18
N ASN A 227 -13.96 -2.00 12.56
CA ASN A 227 -14.65 -0.71 12.73
C ASN A 227 -15.21 -0.47 14.14
N ASP A 228 -15.23 -1.48 15.02
CA ASP A 228 -15.67 -1.27 16.40
C ASP A 228 -14.69 -0.37 17.17
N GLN A 229 -13.45 -0.19 16.68
CA GLN A 229 -12.48 0.74 17.26
C GLN A 229 -13.01 2.18 17.35
N TYR A 230 -13.78 2.63 16.35
CA TYR A 230 -14.33 3.99 16.32
C TYR A 230 -15.42 4.25 17.38
N LYS A 231 -15.87 3.21 18.09
CA LYS A 231 -16.75 3.37 19.26
C LYS A 231 -15.96 3.75 20.51
N HIS A 232 -14.63 3.60 20.50
CA HIS A 232 -13.78 3.94 21.62
C HIS A 232 -13.85 5.45 21.91
N PRO A 233 -13.80 5.89 23.18
CA PRO A 233 -13.88 7.30 23.54
C PRO A 233 -12.86 8.19 22.85
N ILE A 234 -11.64 7.70 22.56
CA ILE A 234 -10.59 8.49 21.88
C ILE A 234 -11.04 9.06 20.53
N PHE A 235 -11.94 8.38 19.82
CA PHE A 235 -12.46 8.84 18.53
C PHE A 235 -13.75 9.67 18.65
N ASN A 236 -14.34 9.74 19.84
CA ASN A 236 -15.62 10.40 20.10
C ASN A 236 -15.51 11.57 21.09
N GLN A 237 -14.31 11.84 21.62
CA GLN A 237 -14.06 12.94 22.55
C GLN A 237 -14.16 14.31 21.86
N GLU A 238 -13.80 14.43 20.58
CA GLU A 238 -13.93 15.69 19.81
C GLU A 238 -15.38 16.13 19.58
N LEU A 239 -16.38 15.25 19.71
CA LEU A 239 -17.79 15.56 19.49
C LEU A 239 -18.55 16.00 20.75
N LYS A 240 -17.90 16.04 21.92
CA LYS A 240 -18.54 16.39 23.21
C LYS A 240 -18.24 17.81 23.69
N GLU A 241 -17.44 18.58 22.95
CA GLU A 241 -17.06 19.96 23.33
C GLU A 241 -17.84 21.05 22.57
N GLU A 242 -19.01 20.75 22.00
CA GLU A 242 -19.98 21.76 21.50
C GLU A 242 -21.21 21.91 22.41
#